data_AF-A0A382T1Y1-F1
#
_entry.id   AF-A0A382T1Y1-F1
#
_cell.length_a   1.000
_cell.length_b   1.000
_cell.length_c   1.000
_cell.angle_alpha   90.00
_cell.angle_beta   90.00
_cell.angle_gamma   90.00
#
_symmetry.space_group_name_H-M   'P 1'
#
loop_
_entity.id
_entity.type
_entity.pdbx_description
1 polymer ?
#
loop_
_entity_poly.entity_id
_entity_poly.type
_entity_poly.pdbx_seq_one_letter_code
_entity_poly.pdbx_strand_id
1 'polypeptide(L)'
;DLMVSFSQNGEETLPDHIVKDMQSIYKTHSVTDSEVLQTIKEFNKKYDYLSDPHTATGLNILNKLNTNVPNISLACAHPAKFKNAIFEAINKEPPIPIVLKNIFDKEEKMTILENEKQLVKTEILKLI
;
A
#
# COMPACT_ATOMS: atom_id res chain seq x y z
N ASP A 1 1.85 30.98 -6.92
CA ASP A 1 1.12 29.96 -6.15
C ASP A 1 1.92 28.68 -6.26
N LEU A 2 2.17 28.01 -5.13
CA LEU A 2 2.97 26.78 -5.02
C LEU A 2 2.47 25.69 -6.00
N MET A 3 1.15 25.48 -6.07
CA MET A 3 0.57 24.42 -6.90
C MET A 3 0.64 24.75 -8.40
N VAL A 4 0.57 26.03 -8.75
CA VAL A 4 0.71 26.49 -10.14
C VAL A 4 2.14 26.28 -10.63
N SER A 5 3.13 26.62 -9.81
CA SER A 5 4.55 26.45 -10.16
C SER A 5 4.93 24.98 -10.29
N PHE A 6 4.50 24.13 -9.34
CA PHE A 6 4.70 22.67 -9.43
C PHE A 6 4.09 22.07 -10.72
N SER A 7 2.87 22.50 -11.09
CA SER A 7 2.19 22.04 -12.32
C SER A 7 2.98 22.38 -13.59
N GLN A 8 3.72 23.50 -13.58
CA GLN A 8 4.50 23.96 -14.73
C GLN A 8 5.91 23.35 -14.79
N ASN A 9 6.54 23.15 -13.63
CA ASN A 9 7.97 22.80 -13.55
C ASN A 9 8.21 21.34 -13.19
N GLY A 10 7.22 20.63 -12.64
CA GLY A 10 7.34 19.24 -12.15
C GLY A 10 8.05 19.10 -10.80
N GLU A 11 8.56 20.19 -10.25
CA GLU A 11 9.19 20.28 -8.93
C GLU A 11 8.91 21.65 -8.30
N GLU A 12 9.05 21.71 -6.97
CA GLU A 12 8.92 22.95 -6.22
C GLU A 12 9.66 22.83 -4.88
N THR A 13 10.21 23.94 -4.40
CA THR A 13 10.91 23.99 -3.12
C THR A 13 10.05 24.69 -2.07
N LEU A 14 9.73 23.98 -0.99
CA LEU A 14 8.99 24.57 0.12
C LEU A 14 9.88 25.53 0.92
N PRO A 15 9.32 26.65 1.44
CA PRO A 15 10.04 27.52 2.36
C PRO A 15 10.54 26.78 3.62
N ASP A 16 11.75 27.11 4.08
CA ASP A 16 12.41 26.45 5.21
C ASP A 16 11.57 26.37 6.48
N HIS A 17 10.77 27.41 6.77
CA HIS A 17 9.93 27.42 7.98
C HIS A 17 8.85 26.32 7.91
N ILE A 18 8.23 26.09 6.74
CA ILE A 18 7.25 25.01 6.54
C ILE A 18 7.93 23.66 6.71
N VAL A 19 9.12 23.49 6.13
CA VAL A 19 9.88 22.23 6.26
C VAL A 19 10.22 21.95 7.73
N LYS A 20 10.67 22.96 8.47
CA LYS A 20 10.97 22.84 9.91
C LYS A 20 9.72 22.51 10.73
N ASP A 21 8.60 23.17 10.45
CA ASP A 21 7.32 22.89 11.12
C ASP A 21 6.88 21.45 10.88
N MET A 22 6.94 20.95 9.63
CA MET A 22 6.62 19.56 9.31
C MET A 22 7.57 18.59 10.02
N GLN A 23 8.87 18.83 10.01
CA GLN A 23 9.87 17.97 10.66
C GLN A 23 9.75 17.94 12.19
N SER A 24 9.09 18.93 12.81
CA SER A 24 8.80 18.92 14.24
C SER A 24 7.70 17.93 14.63
N ILE A 25 6.84 17.56 13.68
CA ILE A 25 5.66 16.68 13.90
C ILE A 25 5.85 15.31 13.23
N TYR A 26 6.46 15.29 12.04
CA TYR A 26 6.56 14.12 11.19
C TYR A 26 8.00 13.63 11.07
N LYS A 27 8.15 12.31 11.11
CA LYS A 27 9.36 11.60 10.68
C LYS A 27 8.99 10.69 9.52
N THR A 28 9.86 10.62 8.53
CA THR A 28 9.66 9.81 7.34
C THR A 28 10.79 8.80 7.19
N HIS A 29 10.49 7.69 6.52
CA HIS A 29 11.47 6.68 6.17
C HIS A 29 11.04 5.97 4.89
N SER A 30 12.00 5.55 4.09
CA SER A 30 11.79 4.74 2.88
C SER A 30 12.22 3.31 3.16
N VAL A 31 11.47 2.34 2.66
CA VAL A 31 11.79 0.91 2.78
C VAL A 31 11.81 0.33 1.37
N THR A 32 12.86 -0.42 1.07
CA THR A 32 13.02 -1.10 -0.23
C THR A 32 12.21 -2.39 -0.30
N ASP A 33 11.97 -2.89 -1.51
CA ASP A 33 11.23 -4.15 -1.70
C ASP A 33 11.89 -5.33 -0.98
N SER A 34 13.23 -5.41 -1.00
CA SER A 34 13.96 -6.47 -0.29
C SER A 34 13.79 -6.38 1.23
N GLU A 35 13.79 -5.16 1.79
CA GLU A 35 13.50 -4.94 3.21
C GLU A 35 12.04 -5.27 3.56
N VAL A 36 11.09 -5.00 2.67
CA VAL A 36 9.68 -5.39 2.83
C VAL A 36 9.55 -6.92 2.91
N LEU A 37 10.14 -7.66 1.98
CA LEU A 37 10.11 -9.13 1.97
C LEU A 37 10.76 -9.72 3.22
N GLN A 38 11.90 -9.17 3.63
CA GLN A 38 12.57 -9.57 4.85
C GLN A 38 11.70 -9.30 6.08
N THR A 39 11.00 -8.16 6.12
CA THR A 39 10.10 -7.80 7.23
C THR A 39 8.92 -8.76 7.33
N ILE A 40 8.27 -9.12 6.21
CA ILE A 40 7.19 -10.11 6.18
C ILE A 40 7.69 -11.45 6.78
N LYS A 41 8.86 -11.91 6.33
CA LYS A 41 9.47 -13.15 6.80
C LYS A 41 9.79 -13.13 8.30
N GLU A 42 10.37 -12.03 8.78
CA GLU A 42 10.71 -11.86 10.19
C GLU A 42 9.49 -11.84 11.09
N PHE A 43 8.45 -11.08 10.73
CA PHE A 43 7.23 -10.99 11.52
C PHE A 43 6.43 -12.28 11.52
N ASN A 44 6.38 -12.99 10.38
CA ASN A 44 5.78 -14.32 10.32
C ASN A 44 6.52 -15.30 11.22
N LYS A 45 7.86 -15.32 11.18
CA LYS A 45 8.67 -16.23 12.00
C LYS A 45 8.61 -15.91 13.49
N LYS A 46 8.67 -14.62 13.85
CA LYS A 46 8.83 -14.18 15.25
C LYS A 46 7.51 -14.07 16.00
N TYR A 47 6.44 -13.66 15.32
CA TYR A 47 5.17 -13.33 15.95
C TYR A 47 3.98 -14.14 15.41
N ASP A 48 4.21 -15.06 14.45
CA ASP A 48 3.16 -15.76 13.71
C ASP A 48 2.16 -14.79 13.03
N TYR A 49 2.65 -13.61 12.66
CA TYR A 49 1.85 -12.57 12.01
C TYR A 49 2.25 -12.41 10.55
N LEU A 50 1.30 -12.65 9.65
CA LEU A 50 1.52 -12.53 8.21
C LEU A 50 0.98 -11.19 7.69
N SER A 51 1.88 -10.22 7.50
CA SER A 51 1.54 -8.90 6.95
C SER A 51 1.54 -8.88 5.42
N ASP A 52 0.70 -8.03 4.84
CA ASP A 52 0.84 -7.60 3.44
C ASP A 52 2.05 -6.66 3.26
N PRO A 53 2.54 -6.43 2.03
CA PRO A 53 3.71 -5.57 1.79
C PRO A 53 3.56 -4.13 2.30
N HIS A 54 2.37 -3.53 2.22
CA HIS A 54 2.14 -2.14 2.69
C HIS A 54 2.26 -2.06 4.21
N THR A 55 1.67 -3.02 4.92
CA THR A 55 1.80 -3.13 6.37
C THR A 55 3.24 -3.40 6.78
N ALA A 56 3.95 -4.26 6.05
CA ALA A 56 5.36 -4.57 6.32
C ALA A 56 6.28 -3.33 6.24
N THR A 57 5.98 -2.35 5.37
CA THR A 57 6.69 -1.07 5.33
C THR A 57 6.64 -0.34 6.67
N GLY A 58 5.47 -0.29 7.33
CA GLY A 58 5.31 0.30 8.66
C GLY A 58 5.97 -0.52 9.76
N LEU A 59 5.83 -1.85 9.69
CA LEU A 59 6.44 -2.78 10.64
C LEU A 59 7.97 -2.75 10.61
N ASN A 60 8.58 -2.52 9.44
CA ASN A 60 10.03 -2.42 9.29
C ASN A 60 10.61 -1.33 10.19
N ILE A 61 9.99 -0.14 10.15
CA ILE A 61 10.39 0.99 10.98
C ILE A 61 10.07 0.68 12.44
N LEU A 62 8.88 0.16 12.73
CA LEU A 62 8.47 -0.16 14.10
C LEU A 62 9.44 -1.13 14.78
N ASN A 63 9.96 -2.13 14.06
CA ASN A 63 10.95 -3.08 14.57
C ASN A 63 12.33 -2.45 14.84
N LYS A 64 12.64 -1.32 14.19
CA LYS A 64 13.88 -0.54 14.39
C LYS A 64 13.74 0.53 15.47
N LEU A 65 12.51 0.87 15.90
CA LEU A 65 12.27 1.88 16.92
C LEU A 65 12.59 1.33 18.32
N ASN A 66 13.53 1.99 19.01
CA ASN A 66 13.83 1.73 20.41
C ASN A 66 13.21 2.83 21.28
N THR A 67 11.98 2.61 21.74
CA THR A 67 11.21 3.59 22.51
C THR A 67 10.38 2.91 23.58
N ASN A 68 10.20 3.59 24.71
CA ASN A 68 9.36 3.13 25.83
C ASN A 68 7.88 3.49 25.67
N VAL A 69 7.49 4.16 24.58
CA VAL A 69 6.07 4.43 24.28
C VAL A 69 5.49 3.36 23.35
N PRO A 70 4.20 2.98 23.51
CA PRO A 70 3.53 2.08 22.58
C PRO A 70 3.53 2.65 21.16
N ASN A 71 3.98 1.85 20.20
CA ASN A 71 3.95 2.18 18.78
C ASN A 71 2.82 1.42 18.08
N ILE A 72 2.13 2.08 17.17
CA ILE A 72 1.04 1.50 16.38
C ILE A 72 1.44 1.57 14.91
N SER A 73 1.43 0.43 14.23
CA SER A 73 1.51 0.34 12.77
C SER A 73 0.14 0.01 12.22
N LEU A 74 -0.31 0.75 11.21
CA LEU A 74 -1.59 0.49 10.56
C LEU A 74 -1.46 -0.71 9.62
N ALA A 75 -2.38 -1.66 9.73
CA ALA A 75 -2.49 -2.77 8.79
C ALA A 75 -3.39 -2.37 7.63
N CYS A 76 -2.79 -2.03 6.48
CA CYS A 76 -3.48 -1.36 5.37
C CYS A 76 -4.24 -2.34 4.46
N ALA A 77 -3.81 -3.60 4.36
CA ALA A 77 -4.46 -4.59 3.53
C ALA A 77 -4.31 -6.02 4.08
N HIS A 78 -5.16 -6.92 3.58
CA HIS A 78 -5.05 -8.35 3.86
C HIS A 78 -3.99 -9.00 2.95
N PRO A 79 -3.11 -9.90 3.45
CA PRO A 79 -2.03 -10.51 2.66
C PRO A 79 -2.52 -11.27 1.42
N ALA A 80 -3.74 -11.83 1.45
CA ALA A 80 -4.37 -12.49 0.30
C ALA A 80 -4.50 -11.61 -0.96
N LYS A 81 -4.43 -10.27 -0.83
CA LYS A 81 -4.46 -9.35 -1.98
C LYS A 81 -3.11 -9.28 -2.72
N PHE A 82 -2.02 -9.74 -2.10
CA PHE A 82 -0.65 -9.60 -2.61
C PHE A 82 0.11 -10.93 -2.60
N LYS A 83 -0.51 -11.99 -3.13
CA LYS A 83 0.00 -13.36 -3.08
C LYS A 83 1.46 -13.51 -3.52
N ASN A 84 1.87 -12.81 -4.57
CA ASN A 84 3.23 -12.90 -5.12
C ASN A 84 4.30 -12.47 -4.10
N ALA A 85 4.11 -11.31 -3.45
CA ALA A 85 5.04 -10.81 -2.44
C ALA A 85 5.11 -11.75 -1.22
N ILE A 86 3.96 -12.32 -0.82
CA ILE A 86 3.93 -13.31 0.27
C ILE A 86 4.69 -14.58 -0.12
N PHE A 87 4.45 -15.09 -1.33
CA PHE A 87 5.14 -16.27 -1.84
C PHE A 87 6.64 -16.03 -1.93
N GLU A 88 7.08 -14.88 -2.42
CA GLU A 88 8.50 -14.52 -2.49
C GLU A 88 9.14 -14.43 -1.10
N ALA A 89 8.45 -13.86 -0.11
CA ALA A 89 8.98 -13.70 1.24
C ALA A 89 9.12 -15.02 2.02
N ILE A 90 8.12 -15.91 1.92
CA ILE A 90 8.01 -17.08 2.81
C ILE A 90 7.77 -18.42 2.10
N ASN A 91 7.76 -18.44 0.76
CA ASN A 91 7.53 -19.62 -0.08
C ASN A 91 6.21 -20.36 0.23
N LYS A 92 5.16 -19.58 0.56
CA LYS A 92 3.82 -20.06 0.87
C LYS A 92 2.78 -19.07 0.34
N GLU A 93 1.61 -19.57 -0.05
CA GLU A 93 0.49 -18.69 -0.36
C GLU A 93 -0.22 -18.21 0.93
N PRO A 94 -0.70 -16.96 0.97
CA PRO A 94 -1.50 -16.47 2.08
C PRO A 94 -2.88 -17.16 2.09
N PRO A 95 -3.47 -17.43 3.27
CA PRO A 95 -4.81 -17.95 3.35
C PRO A 95 -5.82 -16.94 2.79
N ILE A 96 -6.81 -17.41 2.04
CA ILE A 96 -7.96 -16.60 1.63
C ILE A 96 -9.00 -16.62 2.76
N PRO A 97 -9.56 -15.47 3.17
CA PRO A 97 -10.64 -15.43 4.15
C PRO A 97 -11.81 -16.35 3.75
N ILE A 98 -12.36 -17.09 4.71
CA ILE A 98 -13.40 -18.10 4.43
C ILE A 98 -14.62 -17.53 3.68
N VAL A 99 -15.00 -16.29 3.99
CA VAL A 99 -16.11 -15.56 3.36
C VAL A 99 -15.85 -15.23 1.88
N LEU A 100 -14.59 -15.29 1.44
CA LEU A 100 -14.15 -15.05 0.06
C LEU A 100 -13.67 -16.33 -0.64
N LYS A 101 -13.84 -17.52 -0.04
CA LYS A 101 -13.28 -18.77 -0.58
C LYS A 101 -13.71 -19.04 -2.02
N ASN A 102 -14.96 -18.72 -2.36
CA ASN A 102 -15.54 -18.96 -3.68
C ASN A 102 -15.58 -17.70 -4.55
N ILE A 103 -14.81 -16.65 -4.21
CA ILE A 103 -14.86 -15.38 -4.95
C ILE A 103 -14.43 -15.56 -6.42
N PHE A 104 -13.48 -16.48 -6.66
CA PHE A 104 -12.96 -16.78 -7.99
C PHE A 104 -13.87 -17.70 -8.82
N ASP A 105 -14.87 -18.32 -8.21
CA ASP A 105 -15.85 -19.16 -8.91
C ASP A 105 -17.06 -18.35 -9.42
N LYS A 106 -17.15 -17.07 -9.06
CA LYS A 106 -18.25 -16.20 -9.48
C LYS A 106 -18.05 -15.72 -10.90
N GLU A 107 -19.13 -15.64 -11.65
CA GLU A 107 -19.14 -15.01 -12.97
C GLU A 107 -18.84 -13.51 -12.83
N GLU A 108 -17.82 -13.04 -13.56
CA GLU A 108 -17.51 -11.63 -13.65
C GLU A 108 -18.45 -10.95 -14.64
N LYS A 109 -19.05 -9.83 -14.22
CA LYS A 109 -19.89 -8.99 -15.09
C LYS A 109 -19.14 -7.71 -15.45
N MET A 110 -18.65 -7.62 -16.68
CA MET A 110 -17.89 -6.49 -17.19
C MET A 110 -18.28 -6.13 -18.63
N THR A 111 -18.23 -4.85 -18.96
CA THR A 111 -18.27 -4.36 -20.35
C THR A 111 -16.85 -3.95 -20.74
N ILE A 112 -16.28 -4.59 -21.77
CA ILE A 112 -14.97 -4.20 -22.32
C ILE A 112 -15.15 -3.07 -23.32
N LEU A 113 -14.39 -2.00 -23.16
CA LEU A 113 -14.40 -0.82 -24.02
C LEU A 113 -12.99 -0.51 -24.51
N GLU A 114 -12.87 0.01 -25.73
CA GLU A 114 -11.62 0.64 -26.18
C GLU A 114 -11.31 1.87 -25.34
N ASN A 115 -10.04 2.28 -25.32
CA ASN A 115 -9.55 3.43 -24.55
C ASN A 115 -9.96 4.78 -25.18
N GLU A 116 -11.27 5.01 -25.26
CA GLU A 116 -11.88 6.20 -25.84
C GLU A 116 -12.88 6.83 -24.87
N LYS A 117 -12.67 8.10 -24.55
CA LYS A 117 -13.54 8.88 -23.64
C LYS A 117 -15.02 8.82 -24.04
N GLN A 118 -15.31 8.87 -25.34
CA GLN A 118 -16.68 8.91 -25.83
C GLN A 118 -17.41 7.57 -25.62
N LEU A 119 -16.70 6.44 -25.74
CA LEU A 119 -17.26 5.12 -25.47
C LEU A 119 -17.60 4.96 -23.99
N VAL A 120 -16.70 5.38 -23.09
CA VAL A 120 -16.96 5.38 -21.63
C VAL A 120 -18.18 6.22 -21.29
N LYS A 121 -18.25 7.45 -21.82
CA LYS A 121 -19.42 8.34 -21.62
C LYS A 121 -20.72 7.67 -22.09
N THR A 122 -20.68 7.07 -23.28
CA THR A 122 -21.86 6.45 -23.89
C THR A 122 -22.33 5.24 -23.08
N GLU A 123 -21.40 4.41 -22.58
CA GLU A 123 -21.75 3.26 -21.74
C GLU A 123 -22.38 3.68 -20.41
N ILE A 124 -21.83 4.71 -19.75
CA ILE A 124 -22.41 5.25 -18.50
C ILE A 124 -23.84 5.77 -18.74
N LEU A 125 -24.09 6.47 -19.85
CA LEU A 125 -25.40 7.04 -20.17
C LEU A 125 -26.47 5.99 -20.49
N LYS A 126 -26.12 4.74 -20.80
CA LYS A 126 -27.10 3.65 -20.98
C LYS A 126 -27.77 3.22 -19.66
N LEU A 127 -27.17 3.59 -18.51
CA LEU A 127 -27.63 3.20 -17.17
C LEU A 127 -28.57 4.24 -16.52
N ILE A 128 -28.81 5.37 -17.20
CA ILE A 128 -29.72 6.45 -16.78
C ILE A 128 -30.96 6.41 -17.66
#